data_AF-A0A6P8HIZ9-F1
#
_entry.id   AF-A0A6P8HIZ9-F1
#
_cell.length_a   1.000
_cell.length_b   1.000
_cell.length_c   1.000
_cell.angle_alpha   90.00
_cell.angle_beta   90.00
_cell.angle_gamma   90.00
#
_symmetry.space_group_name_H-M   'P 1'
#
loop_
_entity.id
_entity.type
_entity.pdbx_description
1 polymer ?
#
loop_
_entity_poly.entity_id
_entity_poly.type
_entity_poly.pdbx_seq_one_letter_code
_entity_poly.pdbx_strand_id
1 'polypeptide(L)'
;MQDKPLHSAADSISLGSSVGASLDIQVCFSVLQIRRDKSKLLRMEILVPVILLSLWKHGHAQSCKATAYSQFYHKIQGHVIKTYSAVTTSLQCTEKCGLHADRYSINYCFSQGICELNNANHLTNPESLVYSAGCHYLNHILRAVPICSNKLCSYPLVCKVDNNEQSHKCVLCEDVKEVLLFPRKSVEDKVEHELQADVQLTAFTISMWVQADPNTDNLTPFGYATVSQPNEISVYLTKGYTELGITNTFETGYPSAIDGKWHHLCATWQNLDGTYKFYIDGVKKLGVKTSMHQGHVIQKGALLLGQEQDSYKGGFQASQSFQGNLSSVNMWDRVLNAQEVSALAKKCPNEFEEGNFIGWSTLKTKKSSGVKLWTCSNQCS
;
A
#
# COMPACT_ATOMS: atom_id res chain seq x y z
N MET A 1 8.18 -46.59 58.95
CA MET A 1 9.37 -46.64 59.82
C MET A 1 10.52 -46.04 59.05
N GLN A 2 11.28 -45.06 59.50
CA GLN A 2 11.22 -44.13 60.63
C GLN A 2 12.35 -43.11 60.35
N ASP A 3 12.10 -41.85 60.73
CA ASP A 3 13.07 -40.88 61.29
C ASP A 3 14.35 -40.45 60.53
N LYS A 4 14.38 -39.14 60.22
CA LYS A 4 15.56 -38.24 60.18
C LYS A 4 16.17 -38.15 61.60
N PRO A 5 17.48 -37.80 61.79
CA PRO A 5 17.90 -36.38 61.76
C PRO A 5 19.39 -36.07 61.43
N LEU A 6 19.68 -34.75 61.48
CA LEU A 6 20.88 -33.94 61.24
C LEU A 6 22.06 -34.07 62.23
N HIS A 7 23.26 -33.63 61.76
CA HIS A 7 24.34 -32.77 62.36
C HIS A 7 25.75 -33.29 61.97
N SER A 8 26.84 -32.52 61.74
CA SER A 8 27.33 -31.14 62.03
C SER A 8 28.31 -30.68 60.91
N ALA A 9 28.38 -29.44 60.41
CA ALA A 9 28.92 -28.16 60.93
C ALA A 9 30.46 -28.03 61.07
N ALA A 10 31.03 -27.00 60.40
CA ALA A 10 32.25 -26.18 60.65
C ALA A 10 32.99 -25.89 59.31
N ASP A 11 32.84 -24.72 58.68
CA ASP A 11 33.47 -23.40 58.93
C ASP A 11 34.68 -23.13 58.02
N SER A 12 34.53 -22.17 57.08
CA SER A 12 35.52 -21.10 56.88
C SER A 12 34.98 -20.04 55.92
N ILE A 13 34.99 -18.81 56.41
CA ILE A 13 34.56 -17.54 55.82
C ILE A 13 35.67 -17.01 54.90
N SER A 14 35.33 -16.47 53.72
CA SER A 14 36.08 -15.33 53.18
C SER A 14 35.16 -14.41 52.36
N LEU A 15 35.16 -13.14 52.77
CA LEU A 15 34.40 -12.02 52.22
C LEU A 15 34.82 -11.70 50.77
N GLY A 16 33.83 -11.58 49.87
CA GLY A 16 33.98 -11.01 48.54
C GLY A 16 33.08 -9.79 48.38
N SER A 17 33.71 -8.63 48.25
CA SER A 17 33.11 -7.30 48.09
C SER A 17 32.32 -7.15 46.79
N SER A 18 31.35 -6.25 46.87
CA SER A 18 30.44 -5.79 45.82
C SER A 18 31.10 -5.09 44.63
N VAL A 19 30.32 -5.01 43.55
CA VAL A 19 30.07 -3.87 42.64
C VAL A 19 30.19 -4.26 41.16
N GLY A 20 29.07 -4.12 40.45
CA GLY A 20 29.04 -3.57 39.09
C GLY A 20 29.09 -4.57 37.92
N ALA A 21 27.97 -5.22 37.63
CA ALA A 21 27.72 -5.73 36.29
C ALA A 21 27.22 -4.57 35.40
N SER A 22 28.10 -4.04 34.55
CA SER A 22 27.74 -3.18 33.41
C SER A 22 28.38 -3.79 32.17
N LEU A 23 27.59 -4.55 31.42
CA LEU A 23 27.97 -5.14 30.15
C LEU A 23 27.58 -4.18 29.02
N ASP A 24 28.60 -3.66 28.35
CA ASP A 24 28.75 -3.45 26.91
C ASP A 24 27.52 -3.06 26.06
N ILE A 25 27.51 -1.80 25.61
CA ILE A 25 26.96 -1.41 24.31
C ILE A 25 28.02 -0.58 23.58
N GLN A 26 28.63 -1.17 22.55
CA GLN A 26 29.46 -0.45 21.59
C GLN A 26 29.08 -0.93 20.18
N VAL A 27 28.54 -0.03 19.36
CA VAL A 27 28.40 -0.24 17.91
C VAL A 27 28.96 0.96 17.15
N CYS A 28 29.96 0.63 16.34
CA CYS A 28 30.41 1.19 15.07
C CYS A 28 30.47 2.72 14.84
N PHE A 29 31.70 3.21 14.72
CA PHE A 29 32.07 4.24 13.75
C PHE A 29 33.22 3.74 12.89
N SER A 30 33.11 3.91 11.57
CA SER A 30 34.21 3.73 10.60
C SER A 30 34.47 5.05 9.91
N VAL A 31 35.67 5.62 10.03
CA VAL A 31 36.25 6.53 9.03
C VAL A 31 37.76 6.32 8.95
N LEU A 32 38.25 6.19 7.72
CA LEU A 32 39.64 6.07 7.28
C LEU A 32 40.56 7.21 7.78
N GLN A 33 41.78 6.87 8.20
CA GLN A 33 42.98 7.69 8.00
C GLN A 33 44.16 6.77 7.69
N ILE A 34 44.69 6.92 6.47
CA ILE A 34 45.86 6.23 5.92
C ILE A 34 47.13 6.81 6.56
N ARG A 35 47.99 5.96 7.14
CA ARG A 35 49.35 6.33 7.57
C ARG A 35 50.30 6.40 6.37
N ARG A 36 51.04 7.51 6.23
CA ARG A 36 52.35 7.56 5.56
C ARG A 36 53.41 7.35 6.64
N ASP A 37 54.11 6.23 6.63
CA ASP A 37 55.58 6.27 6.52
C ASP A 37 56.19 4.89 6.19
N LYS A 38 57.26 4.92 5.41
CA LYS A 38 58.01 3.78 4.89
C LYS A 38 59.03 3.30 5.93
N SER A 39 59.20 1.98 6.09
CA SER A 39 60.46 1.26 5.75
C SER A 39 60.65 -0.07 6.49
N LYS A 40 60.89 -1.11 5.66
CA LYS A 40 61.86 -2.22 5.82
C LYS A 40 61.65 -3.35 6.86
N LEU A 41 61.73 -4.58 6.29
CA LEU A 41 62.17 -5.88 6.88
C LEU A 41 61.17 -6.53 7.87
N LEU A 42 60.88 -7.83 7.93
CA LEU A 42 61.45 -9.06 7.36
C LEU A 42 60.44 -10.23 7.55
N ARG A 43 60.35 -11.13 6.55
CA ARG A 43 60.01 -12.58 6.56
C ARG A 43 59.04 -13.21 7.60
N MET A 44 58.00 -13.86 7.03
CA MET A 44 57.53 -15.24 7.30
C MET A 44 57.32 -15.67 8.76
N GLU A 45 56.21 -15.29 9.40
CA GLU A 45 55.53 -16.07 10.48
C GLU A 45 54.05 -15.63 10.67
N ILE A 46 53.19 -15.68 9.63
CA ILE A 46 51.77 -15.28 9.77
C ILE A 46 50.77 -16.30 9.17
N LEU A 47 51.21 -17.47 8.69
CA LEU A 47 50.27 -18.41 8.04
C LEU A 47 49.49 -19.35 8.98
N VAL A 48 49.75 -19.34 10.29
CA VAL A 48 49.11 -20.27 11.25
C VAL A 48 47.97 -19.63 12.09
N PRO A 49 47.97 -18.34 12.47
CA PRO A 49 46.85 -17.76 13.23
C PRO A 49 45.59 -17.51 12.38
N VAL A 50 45.72 -17.43 11.06
CA VAL A 50 44.63 -17.06 10.15
C VAL A 50 43.62 -18.22 9.93
N ILE A 51 44.05 -19.47 10.10
CA ILE A 51 43.22 -20.65 9.86
C ILE A 51 42.42 -21.07 11.11
N LEU A 52 42.88 -20.72 12.32
CA LEU A 52 42.11 -20.95 13.55
C LEU A 52 41.08 -19.84 13.85
N LEU A 53 41.26 -18.64 13.29
CA LEU A 53 40.24 -17.56 13.33
C LEU A 53 39.14 -17.71 12.27
N SER A 54 39.33 -18.54 11.23
CA SER A 54 38.32 -18.77 10.20
C SER A 54 37.33 -19.90 10.54
N LEU A 55 37.65 -20.77 11.51
CA LEU A 55 36.75 -21.82 11.99
C LEU A 55 35.98 -21.46 13.27
N TRP A 56 36.25 -20.31 13.88
CA TRP A 56 35.39 -19.69 14.90
C TRP A 56 34.40 -18.69 14.27
N LYS A 57 33.91 -19.02 13.08
CA LYS A 57 32.83 -18.28 12.39
C LYS A 57 31.56 -19.09 12.19
N HIS A 58 31.45 -20.29 12.75
CA HIS A 58 30.23 -21.07 12.71
C HIS A 58 29.90 -21.61 14.10
N GLY A 59 28.80 -21.11 14.67
CA GLY A 59 28.20 -21.64 15.89
C GLY A 59 28.08 -20.61 17.00
N HIS A 60 27.11 -19.71 16.86
CA HIS A 60 26.24 -19.13 17.90
C HIS A 60 25.74 -17.73 17.47
N ALA A 61 24.99 -17.70 16.36
CA ALA A 61 24.03 -16.63 16.12
C ALA A 61 22.63 -17.18 16.39
N GLN A 62 22.32 -17.44 17.66
CA GLN A 62 20.95 -17.72 18.08
C GLN A 62 20.21 -16.39 18.18
N SER A 63 19.43 -16.09 17.12
CA SER A 63 18.36 -15.09 17.03
C SER A 63 18.64 -13.69 17.61
N CYS A 64 19.01 -12.73 16.75
CA CYS A 64 18.75 -11.32 17.07
C CYS A 64 17.23 -11.07 16.98
N LYS A 65 16.54 -10.91 18.11
CA LYS A 65 15.16 -10.42 18.15
C LYS A 65 15.13 -9.01 17.55
N ALA A 66 14.15 -8.73 16.68
CA ALA A 66 13.95 -7.44 16.04
C ALA A 66 14.00 -6.30 17.07
N THR A 67 14.95 -5.39 16.92
CA THR A 67 15.05 -4.17 17.74
C THR A 67 14.01 -3.17 17.28
N ALA A 68 13.22 -2.66 18.22
CA ALA A 68 12.28 -1.54 17.99
C ALA A 68 13.00 -0.36 17.34
N TYR A 69 12.46 0.19 16.24
CA TYR A 69 12.96 1.47 15.74
C TYR A 69 12.52 2.59 16.68
N SER A 70 13.48 3.31 17.23
CA SER A 70 13.24 4.49 18.06
C SER A 70 14.21 5.60 17.68
N GLN A 71 13.75 6.84 17.73
CA GLN A 71 14.58 8.00 17.45
C GLN A 71 14.46 9.02 18.58
N PHE A 72 15.57 9.22 19.29
CA PHE A 72 15.68 10.21 20.35
C PHE A 72 15.59 11.63 19.77
N TYR A 73 15.06 12.55 20.57
CA TYR A 73 14.85 13.95 20.20
C TYR A 73 14.04 14.16 18.92
N HIS A 74 13.11 13.26 18.63
CA HIS A 74 12.23 13.33 17.47
C HIS A 74 10.80 13.00 17.87
N LYS A 75 9.84 13.45 17.06
CA LYS A 75 8.44 13.07 17.15
C LYS A 75 7.83 13.01 15.77
N ILE A 76 6.79 12.19 15.58
CA ILE A 76 5.99 12.25 14.37
C ILE A 76 4.90 13.31 14.55
N GLN A 77 4.78 14.24 13.60
CA GLN A 77 3.84 15.37 13.66
C GLN A 77 2.69 15.18 12.67
N GLY A 78 1.48 15.64 13.04
CA GLY A 78 0.30 15.61 12.17
C GLY A 78 -0.48 14.30 12.20
N HIS A 79 -0.03 13.32 12.99
CA HIS A 79 -0.61 11.97 13.07
C HIS A 79 -1.02 11.57 14.50
N VAL A 80 -1.10 12.54 15.41
CA VAL A 80 -1.47 12.31 16.82
C VAL A 80 -2.97 12.08 16.91
N ILE A 81 -3.38 10.94 17.44
CA ILE A 81 -4.79 10.55 17.61
C ILE A 81 -5.24 10.55 19.06
N LYS A 82 -4.30 10.44 20.01
CA LYS A 82 -4.61 10.51 21.43
C LYS A 82 -3.42 11.01 22.23
N THR A 83 -3.69 11.86 23.21
CA THR A 83 -2.69 12.42 24.11
C THR A 83 -3.01 12.06 25.55
N TYR A 84 -2.00 11.67 26.32
CA TYR A 84 -2.07 11.43 27.76
C TYR A 84 -1.08 12.33 28.49
N SER A 85 -1.54 12.96 29.56
CA SER A 85 -0.71 13.77 30.45
C SER A 85 -0.23 12.98 31.67
N ALA A 86 0.71 13.55 32.42
CA ALA A 86 1.30 12.96 33.62
C ALA A 86 1.98 11.58 33.38
N VAL A 87 2.57 11.40 32.20
CA VAL A 87 3.33 10.19 31.85
C VAL A 87 4.81 10.44 32.13
N THR A 88 5.38 9.64 33.03
CA THR A 88 6.75 9.85 33.52
C THR A 88 7.78 8.99 32.82
N THR A 89 7.38 7.96 32.08
CA THR A 89 8.30 7.06 31.37
C THR A 89 7.79 6.67 29.98
N SER A 90 8.72 6.34 29.08
CA SER A 90 8.39 5.79 27.76
C SER A 90 7.71 4.42 27.84
N LEU A 91 7.98 3.65 28.89
CA LEU A 91 7.33 2.36 29.13
C LEU A 91 5.82 2.52 29.39
N GLN A 92 5.44 3.43 30.29
CA GLN A 92 4.03 3.77 30.53
C GLN A 92 3.32 4.26 29.25
N CYS A 93 4.04 5.02 28.41
CA CYS A 93 3.53 5.47 27.13
C CYS A 93 3.28 4.30 26.16
N THR A 94 4.21 3.33 26.13
CA THR A 94 4.12 2.12 25.30
C THR A 94 2.97 1.22 25.75
N GLU A 95 2.79 1.02 27.06
CA GLU A 95 1.65 0.27 27.62
C GLU A 95 0.31 0.88 27.20
N LYS A 96 0.18 2.21 27.28
CA LYS A 96 -1.02 2.93 26.81
C LYS A 96 -1.27 2.75 25.30
N CYS A 97 -0.21 2.56 24.51
CA CYS A 97 -0.31 2.28 23.07
C CYS A 97 -0.82 0.86 22.80
N GLY A 98 -0.29 -0.13 23.53
CA GLY A 98 -0.66 -1.55 23.41
C GLY A 98 -2.15 -1.81 23.61
N LEU A 99 -2.84 -0.96 24.37
CA LEU A 99 -4.29 -1.05 24.63
C LEU A 99 -5.21 -0.67 23.45
N HIS A 100 -4.70 -0.16 22.32
CA HIS A 100 -5.54 0.36 21.23
C HIS A 100 -5.10 -0.17 19.89
N ALA A 101 -5.81 -1.11 19.25
CA ALA A 101 -5.33 -1.84 18.05
C ALA A 101 -4.85 -0.97 16.87
N ASP A 102 -5.44 0.22 16.69
CA ASP A 102 -5.26 1.05 15.47
C ASP A 102 -4.05 2.01 15.53
N ARG A 103 -3.02 1.70 16.32
CA ARG A 103 -1.90 2.63 16.61
C ARG A 103 -0.54 2.02 16.32
N TYR A 104 0.32 2.77 15.63
CA TYR A 104 1.58 2.25 15.08
C TYR A 104 2.83 2.81 15.77
N SER A 105 2.76 4.01 16.38
CA SER A 105 3.90 4.60 17.09
C SER A 105 3.48 5.57 18.19
N ILE A 106 4.45 6.02 19.00
CA ILE A 106 4.24 6.98 20.09
C ILE A 106 5.26 8.12 20.02
N ASN A 107 4.87 9.30 20.48
CA ASN A 107 5.79 10.35 20.89
C ASN A 107 5.75 10.43 22.42
N TYR A 108 6.85 10.08 23.07
CA TYR A 108 7.02 10.30 24.50
C TYR A 108 7.73 11.64 24.72
N CYS A 109 6.98 12.66 25.10
CA CYS A 109 7.45 14.01 25.33
C CYS A 109 7.77 14.25 26.82
N PHE A 110 8.97 13.83 27.22
CA PHE A 110 9.44 13.87 28.61
C PHE A 110 9.50 15.29 29.19
N SER A 111 9.78 16.31 28.38
CA SER A 111 9.83 17.71 28.86
C SER A 111 8.47 18.24 29.31
N GLN A 112 7.39 17.62 28.86
CA GLN A 112 6.01 18.02 29.17
C GLN A 112 5.27 16.95 29.98
N GLY A 113 5.89 15.78 30.22
CA GLY A 113 5.23 14.63 30.84
C GLY A 113 4.04 14.12 30.02
N ILE A 114 4.14 14.14 28.69
CA ILE A 114 3.06 13.79 27.77
C ILE A 114 3.42 12.57 26.92
N CYS A 115 2.42 11.74 26.64
CA CYS A 115 2.47 10.63 25.70
C CYS A 115 1.45 10.85 24.59
N GLU A 116 1.91 11.01 23.35
CA GLU A 116 1.07 11.07 22.15
C GLU A 116 1.11 9.72 21.45
N LEU A 117 -0.06 9.22 21.06
CA LEU A 117 -0.19 8.00 20.29
C LEU A 117 -0.56 8.35 18.85
N ASN A 118 0.04 7.66 17.89
CA ASN A 118 -0.03 8.02 16.48
C ASN A 118 -0.62 6.91 15.61
N ASN A 119 -1.34 7.32 14.56
CA ASN A 119 -1.87 6.44 13.50
C ASN A 119 -0.92 6.31 12.30
N ALA A 120 0.32 6.78 12.40
CA ALA A 120 1.37 6.67 11.39
C ALA A 120 2.71 6.33 12.03
N ASN A 121 3.71 5.96 11.22
CA ASN A 121 5.07 5.75 11.69
C ASN A 121 6.13 6.25 10.68
N HIS A 122 7.39 6.08 11.02
CA HIS A 122 8.53 6.49 10.20
C HIS A 122 8.61 5.76 8.84
N LEU A 123 7.98 4.59 8.70
CA LEU A 123 7.92 3.86 7.43
C LEU A 123 6.84 4.42 6.52
N THR A 124 5.65 4.72 7.04
CA THR A 124 4.53 5.25 6.24
C THR A 124 4.68 6.74 5.94
N ASN A 125 5.26 7.51 6.87
CA ASN A 125 5.34 8.98 6.80
C ASN A 125 6.71 9.49 7.29
N PRO A 126 7.81 9.17 6.59
CA PRO A 126 9.16 9.54 6.99
C PRO A 126 9.36 11.07 7.14
N GLU A 127 8.69 11.88 6.32
CA GLU A 127 8.75 13.33 6.36
C GLU A 127 8.10 13.96 7.61
N SER A 128 7.18 13.21 8.24
CA SER A 128 6.48 13.67 9.43
C SER A 128 7.31 13.46 10.69
N LEU A 129 8.42 12.71 10.60
CA LEU A 129 9.34 12.49 11.71
C LEU A 129 10.30 13.69 11.81
N VAL A 130 10.00 14.57 12.76
CA VAL A 130 10.70 15.86 12.91
C VAL A 130 11.46 15.92 14.21
N TYR A 131 12.53 16.72 14.23
CA TYR A 131 13.30 16.99 15.43
C TYR A 131 12.43 17.69 16.49
N SER A 132 12.53 17.22 17.73
CA SER A 132 11.90 17.80 18.90
C SER A 132 12.71 17.46 20.14
N ALA A 133 13.45 18.45 20.66
CA ALA A 133 14.37 18.29 21.78
C ALA A 133 13.73 17.73 23.07
N GLY A 134 12.41 17.85 23.21
CA GLY A 134 11.66 17.39 24.38
C GLY A 134 10.95 16.04 24.23
N CYS A 135 11.13 15.36 23.10
CA CYS A 135 10.38 14.15 22.77
C CYS A 135 11.26 13.02 22.25
N HIS A 136 10.78 11.79 22.44
CA HIS A 136 11.34 10.59 21.84
C HIS A 136 10.26 9.91 21.01
N TYR A 137 10.60 9.56 19.78
CA TYR A 137 9.74 8.79 18.90
C TYR A 137 10.04 7.31 19.10
N LEU A 138 9.00 6.49 19.29
CA LEU A 138 9.15 5.04 19.38
C LEU A 138 8.14 4.35 18.47
N ASN A 139 8.62 3.45 17.61
CA ASN A 139 7.77 2.57 16.81
C ASN A 139 7.28 1.40 17.66
N HIS A 140 6.05 0.93 17.41
CA HIS A 140 5.47 -0.16 18.18
C HIS A 140 5.98 -1.53 17.67
N ILE A 141 6.65 -2.29 18.54
CA ILE A 141 7.35 -3.53 18.18
C ILE A 141 6.41 -4.63 17.67
N LEU A 142 5.22 -4.78 18.28
CA LEU A 142 4.28 -5.84 17.91
C LEU A 142 3.32 -5.44 16.79
N ARG A 143 3.49 -4.24 16.22
CA ARG A 143 2.54 -3.70 15.23
C ARG A 143 3.28 -3.25 13.99
N ALA A 144 3.46 -4.26 13.17
CA ALA A 144 3.76 -4.17 11.77
C ALA A 144 2.87 -3.17 11.04
N VAL A 145 3.45 -2.49 10.04
CA VAL A 145 2.70 -1.85 8.96
C VAL A 145 3.01 -2.58 7.67
N PRO A 146 2.00 -2.97 6.87
CA PRO A 146 2.23 -3.74 5.64
C PRO A 146 2.76 -2.88 4.47
N ILE A 147 2.89 -1.56 4.66
CA ILE A 147 3.27 -0.61 3.62
C ILE A 147 4.36 0.35 4.13
N CYS A 148 5.17 0.88 3.20
CA CYS A 148 6.13 1.94 3.47
C CYS A 148 6.22 2.96 2.33
N SER A 149 6.77 4.13 2.63
CA SER A 149 6.85 5.28 1.72
C SER A 149 8.00 5.15 0.74
N ASN A 150 7.71 5.32 -0.56
CA ASN A 150 8.73 5.33 -1.62
C ASN A 150 9.76 6.46 -1.47
N LYS A 151 9.48 7.48 -0.65
CA LYS A 151 10.46 8.52 -0.33
C LYS A 151 11.69 7.99 0.42
N LEU A 152 11.60 6.81 1.00
CA LEU A 152 12.72 6.11 1.65
C LEU A 152 13.73 5.53 0.66
N CYS A 153 13.37 5.43 -0.62
CA CYS A 153 14.19 4.81 -1.65
C CYS A 153 14.55 5.80 -2.76
N SER A 154 15.77 5.70 -3.27
CA SER A 154 16.19 6.45 -4.47
C SER A 154 15.59 5.80 -5.71
N TYR A 155 15.12 6.62 -6.66
CA TYR A 155 14.68 6.15 -7.97
C TYR A 155 15.79 5.32 -8.66
N PRO A 156 15.49 4.15 -9.27
CA PRO A 156 14.17 3.56 -9.57
C PRO A 156 13.65 2.55 -8.52
N LEU A 157 14.17 2.55 -7.29
CA LEU A 157 13.83 1.55 -6.28
C LEU A 157 12.55 1.92 -5.53
N VAL A 158 11.82 0.90 -5.09
CA VAL A 158 10.58 1.05 -4.31
C VAL A 158 10.77 0.48 -2.91
N CYS A 159 10.09 1.12 -1.97
CA CYS A 159 10.07 0.69 -0.59
C CYS A 159 9.17 -0.55 -0.43
N LYS A 160 9.78 -1.67 -0.03
CA LYS A 160 9.06 -2.87 0.40
C LYS A 160 9.36 -3.10 1.88
N VAL A 161 8.31 -3.31 2.68
CA VAL A 161 8.50 -3.66 4.09
C VAL A 161 9.20 -5.02 4.17
N ASP A 162 10.21 -5.15 5.02
CA ASP A 162 10.94 -6.40 5.19
C ASP A 162 10.07 -7.46 5.90
N ASN A 163 10.48 -8.73 5.89
CA ASN A 163 9.70 -9.87 6.40
C ASN A 163 9.32 -9.77 7.89
N ASN A 164 9.99 -8.88 8.64
CA ASN A 164 9.69 -8.61 10.05
C ASN A 164 8.76 -7.39 10.26
N GLU A 165 8.31 -6.76 9.17
CA GLU A 165 7.32 -5.66 9.11
C GLU A 165 7.65 -4.40 9.95
N GLN A 166 8.92 -4.27 10.35
CA GLN A 166 9.46 -3.18 11.19
C GLN A 166 10.56 -2.37 10.51
N SER A 167 10.96 -2.77 9.31
CA SER A 167 12.00 -2.13 8.50
C SER A 167 11.60 -2.17 7.03
N HIS A 168 12.37 -1.51 6.16
CA HIS A 168 12.16 -1.54 4.72
C HIS A 168 13.42 -1.98 3.98
N LYS A 169 13.19 -2.49 2.77
CA LYS A 169 14.21 -2.72 1.75
C LYS A 169 13.82 -1.95 0.49
N CYS A 170 14.80 -1.34 -0.14
CA CYS A 170 14.65 -0.75 -1.46
C CYS A 170 14.95 -1.82 -2.48
N VAL A 171 13.91 -2.25 -3.21
CA VAL A 171 14.03 -3.29 -4.22
C VAL A 171 13.83 -2.69 -5.60
N LEU A 172 14.55 -3.25 -6.58
CA LEU A 172 14.16 -3.10 -7.98
C LEU A 172 12.77 -3.70 -8.12
N CYS A 173 11.83 -2.98 -8.74
CA CYS A 173 10.50 -3.49 -8.98
C CYS A 173 10.58 -4.61 -10.03
N GLU A 174 10.81 -5.84 -9.59
CA GLU A 174 10.85 -7.00 -10.49
C GLU A 174 9.45 -7.48 -10.93
N ASP A 175 8.38 -6.76 -10.58
CA ASP A 175 7.07 -6.83 -11.23
C ASP A 175 6.43 -5.44 -11.16
N VAL A 176 6.63 -4.59 -12.17
CA VAL A 176 6.12 -3.21 -12.16
C VAL A 176 4.60 -3.21 -12.27
N LYS A 177 3.91 -3.07 -11.12
CA LYS A 177 2.45 -2.90 -11.07
C LYS A 177 2.09 -1.43 -11.02
N GLU A 178 1.43 -0.93 -12.05
CA GLU A 178 1.04 0.47 -12.14
C GLU A 178 -0.38 0.72 -11.65
N VAL A 179 -0.51 1.71 -10.76
CA VAL A 179 -1.77 2.15 -10.19
C VAL A 179 -1.90 3.65 -10.36
N LEU A 180 -3.06 4.08 -10.85
CA LEU A 180 -3.44 5.49 -10.81
C LEU A 180 -4.12 5.79 -9.50
N LEU A 181 -3.55 6.74 -8.76
CA LEU A 181 -4.10 7.30 -7.52
C LEU A 181 -4.81 8.61 -7.83
N PHE A 182 -6.08 8.65 -7.45
CA PHE A 182 -6.97 9.81 -7.45
C PHE A 182 -7.07 10.31 -5.99
N PRO A 183 -6.25 11.31 -5.60
CA PRO A 183 -5.99 11.58 -4.19
C PRO A 183 -7.13 12.30 -3.45
N ARG A 184 -8.11 12.83 -4.19
CA ARG A 184 -9.21 13.65 -3.65
C ARG A 184 -10.37 13.69 -4.64
N LYS A 185 -11.56 14.04 -4.15
CA LYS A 185 -12.65 14.55 -4.99
C LYS A 185 -12.21 15.83 -5.70
N SER A 186 -12.27 15.83 -7.03
CA SER A 186 -11.85 16.95 -7.88
C SER A 186 -12.42 16.80 -9.28
N VAL A 187 -12.65 17.90 -9.98
CA VAL A 187 -12.97 17.91 -11.42
C VAL A 187 -11.72 17.90 -12.32
N GLU A 188 -10.56 18.12 -11.73
CA GLU A 188 -9.26 18.22 -12.42
C GLU A 188 -8.52 16.88 -12.46
N ASP A 189 -8.80 16.00 -11.50
CA ASP A 189 -8.09 14.73 -11.32
C ASP A 189 -8.75 13.67 -12.20
N LYS A 190 -8.27 13.52 -13.43
CA LYS A 190 -8.87 12.66 -14.45
C LYS A 190 -7.84 12.04 -15.40
N VAL A 191 -8.23 10.93 -16.03
CA VAL A 191 -7.61 10.44 -17.27
C VAL A 191 -8.58 10.72 -18.40
N GLU A 192 -8.10 11.23 -19.53
CA GLU A 192 -8.96 11.53 -20.68
C GLU A 192 -8.40 10.90 -21.96
N HIS A 193 -9.17 10.00 -22.55
CA HIS A 193 -8.83 9.35 -23.82
C HIS A 193 -9.97 9.51 -24.83
N GLU A 194 -9.75 10.36 -25.82
CA GLU A 194 -10.68 10.60 -26.93
C GLU A 194 -10.29 9.78 -28.16
N LEU A 195 -11.26 9.03 -28.69
CA LEU A 195 -11.06 8.18 -29.86
C LEU A 195 -10.95 9.02 -31.13
N GLN A 196 -9.89 8.81 -31.90
CA GLN A 196 -9.58 9.60 -33.11
C GLN A 196 -10.19 9.03 -34.40
N ALA A 197 -10.59 7.76 -34.42
CA ALA A 197 -11.18 7.09 -35.58
C ALA A 197 -12.72 7.05 -35.49
N ASP A 198 -13.39 6.92 -36.64
CA ASP A 198 -14.83 6.61 -36.72
C ASP A 198 -15.09 5.16 -36.31
N VAL A 199 -14.91 4.90 -35.03
CA VAL A 199 -15.20 3.62 -34.40
C VAL A 199 -16.70 3.50 -34.19
N GLN A 200 -17.20 2.30 -34.49
CA GLN A 200 -18.53 1.86 -34.10
C GLN A 200 -18.41 0.56 -33.29
N LEU A 201 -18.98 0.55 -32.09
CA LEU A 201 -19.01 -0.64 -31.24
C LEU A 201 -20.42 -1.22 -31.20
N THR A 202 -20.53 -2.48 -31.58
CA THR A 202 -21.74 -3.29 -31.45
C THR A 202 -21.72 -4.19 -30.21
N ALA A 203 -20.56 -4.30 -29.56
CA ALA A 203 -20.37 -5.01 -28.32
C ALA A 203 -19.19 -4.40 -27.57
N PHE A 204 -19.14 -4.61 -26.26
CA PHE A 204 -17.96 -4.30 -25.47
C PHE A 204 -17.80 -5.22 -24.27
N THR A 205 -16.57 -5.24 -23.75
CA THR A 205 -16.28 -5.61 -22.37
C THR A 205 -15.44 -4.52 -21.73
N ILE A 206 -15.79 -4.07 -20.53
CA ILE A 206 -14.92 -3.26 -19.67
C ILE A 206 -14.43 -4.13 -18.51
N SER A 207 -13.16 -4.01 -18.14
CA SER A 207 -12.55 -4.65 -16.98
C SER A 207 -11.68 -3.64 -16.26
N MET A 208 -11.78 -3.58 -14.94
CA MET A 208 -10.93 -2.72 -14.12
C MET A 208 -10.74 -3.31 -12.73
N TRP A 209 -9.61 -2.99 -12.11
CA TRP A 209 -9.44 -3.13 -10.68
C TRP A 209 -9.62 -1.78 -10.02
N VAL A 210 -10.43 -1.75 -8.97
CA VAL A 210 -10.79 -0.54 -8.24
C VAL A 210 -10.57 -0.74 -6.74
N GLN A 211 -10.00 0.26 -6.08
CA GLN A 211 -10.04 0.39 -4.63
C GLN A 211 -10.54 1.80 -4.33
N ALA A 212 -11.82 1.90 -3.99
CA ALA A 212 -12.46 3.17 -3.66
C ALA A 212 -12.15 3.62 -2.23
N ASP A 213 -12.10 4.93 -1.99
CA ASP A 213 -11.98 5.47 -0.63
C ASP A 213 -13.27 5.20 0.17
N PRO A 214 -13.21 4.45 1.29
CA PRO A 214 -14.38 4.04 2.06
C PRO A 214 -15.09 5.22 2.75
N ASN A 215 -14.47 6.40 2.81
CA ASN A 215 -15.04 7.60 3.44
C ASN A 215 -15.86 8.44 2.47
N THR A 216 -16.12 7.95 1.26
CA THR A 216 -16.91 8.64 0.22
C THR A 216 -18.25 7.95 0.00
N ASP A 217 -19.22 8.67 -0.58
CA ASP A 217 -20.59 8.13 -0.74
C ASP A 217 -20.90 7.66 -2.17
N ASN A 218 -20.30 8.33 -3.17
CA ASN A 218 -20.64 8.24 -4.58
C ASN A 218 -19.37 8.41 -5.40
N LEU A 219 -19.05 7.57 -6.38
CA LEU A 219 -17.82 7.69 -7.18
C LEU A 219 -18.01 7.20 -8.61
N THR A 220 -17.36 7.84 -9.57
CA THR A 220 -17.36 7.39 -10.98
C THR A 220 -15.96 6.98 -11.44
N PRO A 221 -15.55 5.72 -11.28
CA PRO A 221 -14.26 5.24 -11.77
C PRO A 221 -14.14 5.27 -13.30
N PHE A 222 -15.24 5.07 -14.02
CA PHE A 222 -15.26 4.96 -15.49
C PHE A 222 -16.49 5.65 -16.07
N GLY A 223 -16.27 6.55 -17.02
CA GLY A 223 -17.32 7.15 -17.84
C GLY A 223 -16.90 7.23 -19.31
N TYR A 224 -17.80 6.93 -20.22
CA TYR A 224 -17.64 7.09 -21.66
C TYR A 224 -18.84 7.89 -22.19
N ALA A 225 -18.54 8.97 -22.90
CA ALA A 225 -19.55 9.86 -23.48
C ALA A 225 -19.33 9.99 -24.98
N THR A 226 -20.42 10.07 -25.73
CA THR A 226 -20.40 10.59 -27.10
C THR A 226 -20.88 12.03 -27.11
N VAL A 227 -20.73 12.73 -28.23
CA VAL A 227 -21.24 14.10 -28.39
C VAL A 227 -22.74 14.19 -28.12
N SER A 228 -23.50 13.15 -28.47
CA SER A 228 -24.96 13.10 -28.33
C SER A 228 -25.45 12.43 -27.04
N GLN A 229 -24.61 11.62 -26.39
CA GLN A 229 -25.01 10.81 -25.24
C GLN A 229 -23.93 10.86 -24.14
N PRO A 230 -24.12 11.69 -23.09
CA PRO A 230 -23.14 11.86 -22.01
C PRO A 230 -22.93 10.60 -21.16
N ASN A 231 -23.99 9.83 -20.96
CA ASN A 231 -23.98 8.54 -20.24
C ASN A 231 -24.06 7.38 -21.22
N GLU A 232 -23.10 7.28 -22.15
CA GLU A 232 -23.09 6.20 -23.14
C GLU A 232 -22.65 4.88 -22.51
N ILE A 233 -21.58 4.88 -21.70
CA ILE A 233 -21.22 3.79 -20.80
C ILE A 233 -20.73 4.39 -19.48
N SER A 234 -21.22 3.92 -18.33
CA SER A 234 -20.71 4.36 -17.03
C SER A 234 -20.60 3.22 -16.03
N VAL A 235 -19.64 3.34 -15.11
CA VAL A 235 -19.62 2.57 -13.86
C VAL A 235 -19.66 3.57 -12.72
N TYR A 236 -20.70 3.46 -11.90
CA TYR A 236 -20.95 4.34 -10.77
C TYR A 236 -20.99 3.53 -9.47
N LEU A 237 -20.34 4.02 -8.43
CA LEU A 237 -20.25 3.37 -7.13
C LEU A 237 -21.03 4.18 -6.11
N THR A 238 -21.85 3.52 -5.29
CA THR A 238 -22.42 4.10 -4.07
C THR A 238 -22.03 3.27 -2.87
N LYS A 239 -22.26 3.72 -1.64
CA LYS A 239 -22.11 2.87 -0.44
C LYS A 239 -23.00 1.62 -0.44
N GLY A 240 -24.11 1.62 -1.20
CA GLY A 240 -25.06 0.51 -1.23
C GLY A 240 -24.81 -0.49 -2.35
N TYR A 241 -24.40 -0.02 -3.52
CA TYR A 241 -24.35 -0.82 -4.74
C TYR A 241 -23.29 -0.30 -5.72
N THR A 242 -23.00 -1.11 -6.73
CA THR A 242 -22.23 -0.74 -7.92
C THR A 242 -23.17 -0.74 -9.12
N GLU A 243 -23.12 0.25 -9.98
CA GLU A 243 -24.05 0.46 -11.08
C GLU A 243 -23.33 0.45 -12.43
N LEU A 244 -23.94 -0.20 -13.42
CA LEU A 244 -23.56 -0.13 -14.83
C LEU A 244 -24.60 0.71 -15.57
N GLY A 245 -24.16 1.78 -16.21
CA GLY A 245 -24.97 2.58 -17.14
C GLY A 245 -24.64 2.25 -18.60
N ILE A 246 -25.67 2.10 -19.43
CA ILE A 246 -25.57 2.05 -20.90
C ILE A 246 -26.67 2.93 -21.47
N THR A 247 -26.32 3.99 -22.19
CA THR A 247 -27.24 4.95 -22.84
C THR A 247 -28.40 5.38 -21.90
N ASN A 248 -28.07 5.89 -20.71
CA ASN A 248 -29.00 6.30 -19.64
C ASN A 248 -29.89 5.18 -19.03
N THR A 249 -29.68 3.90 -19.36
CA THR A 249 -30.27 2.79 -18.62
C THR A 249 -29.28 2.26 -17.60
N PHE A 250 -29.68 2.14 -16.34
CA PHE A 250 -28.80 1.83 -15.22
C PHE A 250 -29.20 0.52 -14.53
N GLU A 251 -28.22 -0.32 -14.23
CA GLU A 251 -28.42 -1.63 -13.62
C GLU A 251 -27.50 -1.79 -12.41
N THR A 252 -28.07 -2.17 -11.26
CA THR A 252 -27.38 -2.16 -9.96
C THR A 252 -26.98 -3.56 -9.51
N GLY A 253 -25.69 -3.76 -9.27
CA GLY A 253 -25.09 -4.99 -8.75
C GLY A 253 -24.60 -4.83 -7.30
N TYR A 254 -24.61 -5.94 -6.56
CA TYR A 254 -24.19 -6.00 -5.15
C TYR A 254 -23.02 -6.98 -4.94
N PRO A 255 -22.11 -6.72 -3.99
CA PRO A 255 -22.09 -5.60 -3.05
C PRO A 255 -21.55 -4.29 -3.66
N SER A 256 -21.55 -3.21 -2.87
CA SER A 256 -20.77 -2.00 -3.19
C SER A 256 -19.27 -2.30 -3.23
N ALA A 257 -18.54 -1.58 -4.08
CA ALA A 257 -17.08 -1.56 -4.11
C ALA A 257 -16.45 -0.44 -3.25
N ILE A 258 -17.24 0.29 -2.47
CA ILE A 258 -16.78 1.35 -1.55
C ILE A 258 -16.59 0.76 -0.14
N ASP A 259 -15.56 -0.06 0.02
CA ASP A 259 -15.20 -0.67 1.32
C ASP A 259 -13.69 -0.54 1.66
N GLY A 260 -12.93 0.16 0.82
CA GLY A 260 -11.49 0.34 0.97
C GLY A 260 -10.64 -0.84 0.50
N LYS A 261 -11.24 -1.90 -0.06
CA LYS A 261 -10.53 -3.06 -0.62
C LYS A 261 -10.48 -3.01 -2.13
N TRP A 262 -9.60 -3.83 -2.69
CA TRP A 262 -9.53 -4.04 -4.13
C TRP A 262 -10.66 -4.95 -4.58
N HIS A 263 -11.38 -4.49 -5.60
CA HIS A 263 -12.39 -5.27 -6.31
C HIS A 263 -12.07 -5.30 -7.81
N HIS A 264 -12.34 -6.44 -8.43
CA HIS A 264 -12.37 -6.55 -9.89
C HIS A 264 -13.79 -6.29 -10.39
N LEU A 265 -13.97 -5.23 -11.17
CA LEU A 265 -15.24 -4.91 -11.81
C LEU A 265 -15.15 -5.22 -13.30
N CYS A 266 -16.13 -5.95 -13.83
CA CYS A 266 -16.19 -6.26 -15.25
C CYS A 266 -17.63 -6.21 -15.75
N ALA A 267 -17.85 -5.57 -16.91
CA ALA A 267 -19.16 -5.52 -17.57
C ALA A 267 -19.04 -5.92 -19.04
N THR A 268 -20.01 -6.67 -19.55
CA THR A 268 -20.11 -7.03 -20.97
C THR A 268 -21.46 -6.61 -21.53
N TRP A 269 -21.52 -6.13 -22.76
CA TRP A 269 -22.77 -5.85 -23.47
C TRP A 269 -22.64 -6.14 -24.97
N GLN A 270 -23.74 -6.51 -25.61
CA GLN A 270 -23.83 -6.65 -27.07
C GLN A 270 -25.18 -6.16 -27.57
N ASN A 271 -25.19 -5.55 -28.76
CA ASN A 271 -26.38 -4.96 -29.34
C ASN A 271 -27.31 -5.97 -30.02
N LEU A 272 -26.85 -7.19 -30.34
CA LEU A 272 -27.64 -8.18 -31.10
C LEU A 272 -29.00 -8.46 -30.44
N ASP A 273 -28.98 -8.70 -29.13
CA ASP A 273 -30.15 -8.99 -28.30
C ASP A 273 -30.21 -8.12 -27.02
N GLY A 274 -29.31 -7.14 -26.90
CA GLY A 274 -29.19 -6.27 -25.73
C GLY A 274 -28.68 -6.99 -24.47
N THR A 275 -28.09 -8.18 -24.61
CA THR A 275 -27.57 -8.92 -23.45
C THR A 275 -26.44 -8.15 -22.80
N TYR A 276 -26.57 -7.89 -21.50
CA TYR A 276 -25.50 -7.40 -20.64
C TYR A 276 -25.20 -8.39 -19.51
N LYS A 277 -24.00 -8.31 -18.94
CA LYS A 277 -23.61 -9.01 -17.72
C LYS A 277 -22.67 -8.12 -16.92
N PHE A 278 -22.82 -8.14 -15.60
CA PHE A 278 -21.96 -7.41 -14.68
C PHE A 278 -21.38 -8.36 -13.64
N TYR A 279 -20.08 -8.27 -13.40
CA TYR A 279 -19.31 -9.15 -12.53
C TYR A 279 -18.56 -8.30 -11.51
N ILE A 280 -18.55 -8.80 -10.27
CA ILE A 280 -17.72 -8.28 -9.18
C ILE A 280 -16.90 -9.45 -8.67
N ASP A 281 -15.58 -9.28 -8.62
CA ASP A 281 -14.59 -10.27 -8.21
C ASP A 281 -14.72 -11.59 -9.01
N GLY A 282 -14.94 -11.45 -10.32
CA GLY A 282 -15.13 -12.56 -11.24
C GLY A 282 -16.46 -13.30 -11.09
N VAL A 283 -17.32 -12.90 -10.15
CA VAL A 283 -18.64 -13.50 -9.92
C VAL A 283 -19.71 -12.64 -10.58
N LYS A 284 -20.52 -13.26 -11.45
CA LYS A 284 -21.64 -12.59 -12.11
C LYS A 284 -22.67 -12.14 -11.06
N LYS A 285 -22.90 -10.83 -10.97
CA LYS A 285 -23.89 -10.21 -10.09
C LYS A 285 -25.18 -9.87 -10.83
N LEU A 286 -25.05 -9.42 -12.07
CA LEU A 286 -26.16 -9.12 -12.96
C LEU A 286 -25.98 -9.83 -14.30
N GLY A 287 -27.11 -10.06 -14.96
CA GLY A 287 -27.11 -10.50 -16.34
C GLY A 287 -28.44 -11.13 -16.69
N VAL A 288 -29.19 -10.43 -17.52
CA VAL A 288 -30.50 -10.84 -18.03
C VAL A 288 -30.42 -10.88 -19.56
N LYS A 289 -31.11 -11.84 -20.18
CA LYS A 289 -31.39 -11.81 -21.63
C LYS A 289 -32.64 -10.96 -21.86
N THR A 290 -32.49 -9.64 -21.99
CA THR A 290 -33.54 -8.77 -22.57
C THR A 290 -32.94 -7.49 -23.15
N SER A 291 -33.65 -6.92 -24.13
CA SER A 291 -33.36 -5.86 -25.11
C SER A 291 -32.73 -4.52 -24.64
N MET A 292 -31.81 -4.51 -23.68
CA MET A 292 -31.11 -3.28 -23.25
C MET A 292 -30.35 -2.69 -24.44
N HIS A 293 -30.92 -1.64 -25.02
CA HIS A 293 -30.41 -0.97 -26.22
C HIS A 293 -30.12 -1.95 -27.38
N GLN A 294 -31.02 -2.91 -27.63
CA GLN A 294 -30.91 -3.79 -28.79
C GLN A 294 -30.83 -2.99 -30.11
N GLY A 295 -29.88 -3.34 -30.97
CA GLY A 295 -29.61 -2.66 -32.24
C GLY A 295 -28.83 -1.35 -32.11
N HIS A 296 -28.58 -0.87 -30.89
CA HIS A 296 -27.79 0.35 -30.67
C HIS A 296 -26.34 0.15 -31.13
N VAL A 297 -25.74 1.22 -31.65
CA VAL A 297 -24.34 1.23 -32.07
C VAL A 297 -23.66 2.38 -31.35
N ILE A 298 -22.74 2.03 -30.47
CA ILE A 298 -21.99 3.00 -29.69
C ILE A 298 -21.01 3.70 -30.63
N GLN A 299 -21.15 5.02 -30.73
CA GLN A 299 -20.33 5.86 -31.62
C GLN A 299 -19.01 6.26 -30.94
N LYS A 300 -18.13 6.90 -31.72
CA LYS A 300 -16.91 7.53 -31.19
C LYS A 300 -17.21 8.52 -30.06
N GLY A 301 -16.29 8.59 -29.12
CA GLY A 301 -16.47 9.36 -27.89
C GLY A 301 -15.19 9.46 -27.06
N ALA A 302 -15.37 9.90 -25.82
CA ALA A 302 -14.30 10.13 -24.87
C ALA A 302 -14.49 9.28 -23.61
N LEU A 303 -13.49 8.46 -23.31
CA LEU A 303 -13.34 7.73 -22.06
C LEU A 303 -12.65 8.62 -21.03
N LEU A 304 -13.32 8.84 -19.91
CA LEU A 304 -12.81 9.53 -18.75
C LEU A 304 -12.72 8.57 -17.56
N LEU A 305 -11.54 8.47 -16.95
CA LEU A 305 -11.41 7.86 -15.64
C LEU A 305 -11.49 8.94 -14.58
N GLY A 306 -12.32 8.66 -13.58
CA GLY A 306 -12.49 9.49 -12.40
C GLY A 306 -13.50 10.63 -12.51
N GLN A 307 -14.23 10.74 -13.62
CA GLN A 307 -15.27 11.77 -13.80
C GLN A 307 -16.54 11.17 -14.38
N GLU A 308 -17.67 11.62 -13.83
CA GLU A 308 -18.98 11.50 -14.47
C GLU A 308 -19.13 12.64 -15.50
N GLN A 309 -19.78 12.37 -16.62
CA GLN A 309 -19.95 13.33 -17.71
C GLN A 309 -21.43 13.72 -17.83
N ASP A 310 -21.81 14.93 -17.43
CA ASP A 310 -23.14 15.50 -17.73
C ASP A 310 -23.23 16.08 -19.15
N SER A 311 -22.08 16.27 -19.81
CA SER A 311 -21.95 16.67 -21.22
C SER A 311 -20.66 16.09 -21.81
N TYR A 312 -20.53 16.09 -23.14
CA TYR A 312 -19.33 15.56 -23.79
C TYR A 312 -18.06 16.24 -23.26
N LYS A 313 -17.22 15.47 -22.53
CA LYS A 313 -15.97 15.93 -21.90
C LYS A 313 -16.15 17.11 -20.92
N GLY A 314 -17.33 17.28 -20.33
CA GLY A 314 -17.63 18.40 -19.46
C GLY A 314 -18.81 18.15 -18.51
N GLY A 315 -19.21 19.19 -17.80
CA GLY A 315 -20.27 19.10 -16.80
C GLY A 315 -19.85 18.32 -15.54
N PHE A 316 -18.55 18.20 -15.29
CA PHE A 316 -18.03 17.43 -14.16
C PHE A 316 -18.49 18.01 -12.82
N GLN A 317 -18.85 17.13 -11.90
CA GLN A 317 -19.14 17.48 -10.51
C GLN A 317 -18.17 16.78 -9.57
N ALA A 318 -17.47 17.57 -8.72
CA ALA A 318 -16.52 17.02 -7.76
C ALA A 318 -17.18 16.00 -6.81
N SER A 319 -18.46 16.17 -6.49
CA SER A 319 -19.25 15.22 -5.66
C SER A 319 -19.32 13.81 -6.27
N GLN A 320 -19.28 13.68 -7.59
CA GLN A 320 -19.35 12.40 -8.33
C GLN A 320 -17.98 11.88 -8.78
N SER A 321 -16.94 12.72 -8.76
CA SER A 321 -15.58 12.32 -9.15
C SER A 321 -15.04 11.13 -8.34
N PHE A 322 -14.17 10.32 -8.92
CA PHE A 322 -13.55 9.19 -8.22
C PHE A 322 -12.46 9.65 -7.24
N GLN A 323 -12.38 8.97 -6.10
CA GLN A 323 -11.29 9.07 -5.14
C GLN A 323 -10.90 7.66 -4.71
N GLY A 324 -9.62 7.34 -4.84
CA GLY A 324 -9.10 5.98 -4.63
C GLY A 324 -8.08 5.60 -5.69
N ASN A 325 -7.99 4.30 -5.96
CA ASN A 325 -6.99 3.71 -6.83
C ASN A 325 -7.64 2.93 -7.98
N LEU A 326 -7.06 3.07 -9.18
CA LEU A 326 -7.42 2.27 -10.36
C LEU A 326 -6.18 1.57 -10.90
N SER A 327 -6.40 0.35 -11.39
CA SER A 327 -5.40 -0.36 -12.18
C SER A 327 -6.05 -1.18 -13.27
N SER A 328 -5.30 -1.42 -14.33
CA SER A 328 -5.61 -2.46 -15.32
C SER A 328 -6.99 -2.28 -15.92
N VAL A 329 -7.32 -1.02 -16.16
CA VAL A 329 -8.53 -0.61 -16.86
C VAL A 329 -8.32 -0.93 -18.32
N ASN A 330 -9.17 -1.82 -18.83
CA ASN A 330 -9.09 -2.33 -20.19
C ASN A 330 -10.50 -2.40 -20.79
N MET A 331 -10.58 -2.23 -22.11
CA MET A 331 -11.81 -2.36 -22.88
C MET A 331 -11.58 -3.22 -24.12
N TRP A 332 -12.52 -4.12 -24.40
CA TRP A 332 -12.57 -4.93 -25.61
C TRP A 332 -13.81 -4.55 -26.43
N ASP A 333 -13.73 -4.73 -27.74
CA ASP A 333 -14.82 -4.55 -28.71
C ASP A 333 -15.72 -5.79 -28.85
N ARG A 334 -15.57 -6.76 -27.93
CA ARG A 334 -16.30 -8.02 -27.90
C ARG A 334 -16.75 -8.37 -26.50
N VAL A 335 -17.68 -9.33 -26.40
CA VAL A 335 -18.08 -9.94 -25.14
C VAL A 335 -17.04 -10.97 -24.70
N LEU A 336 -16.46 -10.79 -23.52
CA LEU A 336 -15.69 -11.83 -22.83
C LEU A 336 -16.63 -12.86 -22.19
N ASN A 337 -16.28 -14.13 -22.26
CA ASN A 337 -17.01 -15.18 -21.59
C ASN A 337 -16.66 -15.25 -20.08
N ALA A 338 -17.44 -16.03 -19.31
CA ALA A 338 -17.28 -16.10 -17.86
C ALA A 338 -15.91 -16.65 -17.41
N GLN A 339 -15.27 -17.52 -18.20
CA GLN A 339 -13.93 -18.05 -17.90
C GLN A 339 -12.86 -16.97 -18.10
N GLU A 340 -12.95 -16.20 -19.20
CA GLU A 340 -12.07 -15.06 -19.45
C GLU A 340 -12.19 -14.02 -18.33
N VAL A 341 -13.42 -13.66 -17.94
CA VAL A 341 -13.66 -12.73 -16.82
C VAL A 341 -13.12 -13.27 -15.50
N SER A 342 -13.35 -14.56 -15.19
CA SER A 342 -12.81 -15.17 -13.96
C SER A 342 -11.29 -15.21 -13.95
N ALA A 343 -10.63 -15.38 -15.10
CA ALA A 343 -9.19 -15.32 -15.21
C ALA A 343 -8.66 -13.91 -14.88
N LEU A 344 -9.27 -12.87 -15.45
CA LEU A 344 -8.91 -11.47 -15.16
C LEU A 344 -9.08 -11.09 -13.68
N ALA A 345 -10.08 -11.68 -13.01
CA ALA A 345 -10.36 -11.43 -11.59
C ALA A 345 -9.42 -12.16 -10.62
N LYS A 346 -8.87 -13.32 -11.03
CA LYS A 346 -8.00 -14.15 -10.17
C LYS A 346 -6.53 -13.89 -10.39
N LYS A 347 -6.16 -13.48 -11.61
CA LYS A 347 -4.79 -13.15 -11.92
C LYS A 347 -4.48 -11.76 -11.42
N CYS A 348 -3.25 -11.62 -10.94
CA CYS A 348 -2.69 -10.29 -10.88
C CYS A 348 -2.66 -9.69 -12.28
N PRO A 349 -3.06 -8.43 -12.42
CA PRO A 349 -2.89 -7.77 -13.68
C PRO A 349 -1.42 -7.76 -14.10
N ASN A 350 -1.19 -8.00 -15.38
CA ASN A 350 0.11 -7.98 -16.02
C ASN A 350 -0.01 -7.28 -17.36
N GLU A 351 1.12 -6.83 -17.90
CA GLU A 351 1.19 -6.00 -19.11
C GLU A 351 0.76 -6.74 -20.40
N PHE A 352 0.48 -8.05 -20.33
CA PHE A 352 0.19 -8.89 -21.50
C PHE A 352 -1.31 -9.14 -21.73
N GLU A 353 -2.19 -8.78 -20.78
CA GLU A 353 -3.64 -8.99 -20.86
C GLU A 353 -4.39 -7.65 -21.08
N GLU A 354 -4.07 -6.96 -22.18
CA GLU A 354 -4.71 -5.68 -22.53
C GLU A 354 -5.99 -5.84 -23.36
N GLY A 355 -6.86 -4.85 -23.21
CA GLY A 355 -8.01 -4.64 -24.08
C GLY A 355 -7.59 -4.36 -25.51
N ASN A 356 -8.18 -5.07 -26.48
CA ASN A 356 -7.89 -4.80 -27.90
C ASN A 356 -8.48 -3.47 -28.39
N PHE A 357 -9.45 -2.91 -27.65
CA PHE A 357 -10.08 -1.64 -27.98
C PHE A 357 -9.40 -0.48 -27.26
N ILE A 358 -9.27 -0.55 -25.93
CA ILE A 358 -8.51 0.41 -25.12
C ILE A 358 -7.70 -0.36 -24.07
N GLY A 359 -6.38 -0.19 -24.09
CA GLY A 359 -5.45 -0.83 -23.16
C GLY A 359 -5.06 0.06 -21.98
N TRP A 360 -4.77 -0.56 -20.83
CA TRP A 360 -4.27 0.13 -19.64
C TRP A 360 -3.00 0.93 -19.90
N SER A 361 -2.08 0.39 -20.71
CA SER A 361 -0.84 1.03 -21.13
C SER A 361 -1.05 2.40 -21.74
N THR A 362 -2.15 2.57 -22.49
CA THR A 362 -2.52 3.83 -23.12
C THR A 362 -3.10 4.79 -22.08
N LEU A 363 -4.07 4.32 -21.28
CA LEU A 363 -4.81 5.17 -20.33
C LEU A 363 -3.90 5.81 -19.29
N LYS A 364 -2.96 5.06 -18.71
CA LYS A 364 -2.04 5.58 -17.68
C LYS A 364 -1.19 6.78 -18.15
N THR A 365 -0.92 6.89 -19.44
CA THR A 365 -0.14 8.00 -20.03
C THR A 365 -0.97 9.27 -20.23
N LYS A 366 -2.31 9.18 -20.18
CA LYS A 366 -3.26 10.28 -20.44
C LYS A 366 -3.79 10.94 -19.17
N LYS A 367 -3.16 10.68 -18.03
CA LYS A 367 -3.55 11.22 -16.73
C LYS A 367 -3.24 12.71 -16.62
N SER A 368 -4.09 13.45 -15.89
CA SER A 368 -3.79 14.83 -15.50
C SER A 368 -2.66 14.89 -14.45
N SER A 369 -2.19 16.10 -14.12
CA SER A 369 -1.08 16.31 -13.18
C SER A 369 -1.43 15.88 -11.75
N GLY A 370 -2.69 16.04 -11.33
CA GLY A 370 -3.15 15.68 -9.99
C GLY A 370 -3.30 14.18 -9.77
N VAL A 371 -3.50 13.40 -10.83
CA VAL A 371 -3.51 11.93 -10.78
C VAL A 371 -2.07 11.42 -10.72
N LYS A 372 -1.76 10.62 -9.70
CA LYS A 372 -0.41 10.07 -9.51
C LYS A 372 -0.35 8.67 -10.11
N LEU A 373 0.71 8.39 -10.86
CA LEU A 373 1.03 7.02 -11.28
C LEU A 373 1.99 6.45 -10.25
N TRP A 374 1.56 5.44 -9.51
CA TRP A 374 2.38 4.68 -8.60
C TRP A 374 2.80 3.40 -9.27
N THR A 375 4.10 3.22 -9.43
CA THR A 375 4.68 1.91 -9.72
C THR A 375 4.87 1.21 -8.39
N CYS A 376 4.30 0.01 -8.26
CA CYS A 376 4.49 -0.99 -7.20
C CYS A 376 3.44 -0.94 -6.05
N SER A 377 2.16 -1.09 -6.41
CA SER A 377 1.03 -1.25 -5.47
C SER A 377 0.84 -2.70 -4.98
N ASN A 378 0.41 -2.86 -3.72
CA ASN A 378 0.06 -4.14 -3.07
C ASN A 378 -1.26 -4.77 -3.56
N GLN A 379 -1.76 -4.41 -4.73
CA GLN A 379 -3.09 -4.79 -5.27
C GLN A 379 -3.45 -6.28 -5.21
N CYS A 380 -2.48 -7.19 -5.13
CA CYS A 380 -2.73 -8.64 -5.03
C CYS A 380 -2.11 -9.32 -3.79
N SER A 381 -1.76 -8.57 -2.74
CA SER A 381 -1.00 -9.12 -1.61
C SER A 381 -1.91 -9.70 -0.55
#